data_AF-A0AA43HK44-F1
#
_entry.id   AF-A0AA43HK44-F1
#
_cell.length_a   1.000
_cell.length_b   1.000
_cell.length_c   1.000
_cell.angle_alpha   90.00
_cell.angle_beta   90.00
_cell.angle_gamma   90.00
#
_symmetry.space_group_name_H-M   'P 1'
#
loop_
_entity.id
_entity.type
_entity.pdbx_description
1 polymer ?
#
loop_
_entity_poly.entity_id
_entity_poly.type
_entity_poly.pdbx_seq_one_letter_code
_entity_poly.pdbx_strand_id
1 'polypeptide(L)'
;MHLSRFYRLPLLLGFALAGCTATPARTDYRAAEVQPVEVMPQRDGDVLIRYHVPAETLFHSPGADVRTASDGSLEVSLRRCGIRQPCTVTHPAAATAGAPLQVEFVVRPRGRIIMVYRDLREQVFPAPPAAAAPSS
;
A
#
# COMPACT_ATOMS: atom_id res chain seq x y z
N MET A 1 -31.04 14.35 69.56
CA MET A 1 -30.72 14.27 68.12
C MET A 1 -29.26 14.62 67.97
N HIS A 2 -28.37 13.64 67.80
CA HIS A 2 -26.93 13.81 67.87
C HIS A 2 -26.24 13.36 66.58
N LEU A 3 -25.41 14.25 66.05
CA LEU A 3 -24.09 14.02 65.43
C LEU A 3 -23.98 13.33 64.05
N SER A 4 -23.82 14.17 63.04
CA SER A 4 -22.67 14.26 62.11
C SER A 4 -21.70 13.07 61.95
N ARG A 5 -21.49 12.61 60.70
CA ARG A 5 -20.18 12.30 60.06
C ARG A 5 -20.41 11.71 58.65
N PHE A 6 -20.06 12.42 57.58
CA PHE A 6 -18.77 12.33 56.86
C PHE A 6 -18.36 10.89 56.52
N TYR A 7 -18.48 10.47 55.24
CA TYR A 7 -17.31 10.15 54.40
C TYR A 7 -17.67 9.50 53.04
N ARG A 8 -17.15 10.14 51.98
CA ARG A 8 -16.43 9.54 50.84
C ARG A 8 -17.17 8.59 49.89
N LEU A 9 -17.49 9.16 48.71
CA LEU A 9 -17.49 8.48 47.41
C LEU A 9 -16.35 7.46 47.28
N PRO A 10 -16.57 6.41 46.48
CA PRO A 10 -15.64 6.13 45.41
C PRO A 10 -16.34 6.32 44.06
N LEU A 11 -15.84 7.35 43.38
CA LEU A 11 -15.89 7.54 41.94
C LEU A 11 -15.53 6.20 41.26
N LEU A 12 -16.50 5.53 40.65
CA LEU A 12 -16.23 4.37 39.80
C LEU A 12 -15.52 4.86 38.54
N LEU A 13 -14.20 4.69 38.57
CA LEU A 13 -13.25 4.94 37.50
C LEU A 13 -13.70 4.22 36.23
N GLY A 14 -14.25 4.97 35.28
CA GLY A 14 -14.49 4.50 33.93
C GLY A 14 -13.14 4.25 33.25
N PHE A 15 -12.67 3.00 33.25
CA PHE A 15 -11.63 2.56 32.32
C PHE A 15 -12.26 2.46 30.93
N ALA A 16 -12.33 3.58 30.23
CA ALA A 16 -12.45 3.57 28.78
C ALA A 16 -11.17 2.92 28.25
N LEU A 17 -11.25 1.64 27.92
CA LEU A 17 -10.26 0.97 27.08
C LEU A 17 -10.34 1.67 25.72
N ALA A 18 -9.57 2.75 25.57
CA ALA A 18 -9.14 3.23 24.27
C ALA A 18 -8.26 2.12 23.69
N GLY A 19 -8.91 1.12 23.09
CA GLY A 19 -8.26 0.21 22.17
C GLY A 19 -7.78 1.07 21.01
N CYS A 20 -6.54 1.56 21.12
CA CYS A 20 -5.80 2.01 19.96
C CYS A 20 -5.81 0.82 19.01
N THR A 21 -6.68 0.85 18.00
CA THR A 21 -6.46 0.08 16.79
C THR A 21 -5.20 0.68 16.18
N ALA A 22 -4.04 0.23 16.64
CA ALA A 22 -2.78 0.53 16.00
C ALA A 22 -2.89 -0.09 14.61
N THR A 23 -3.37 0.71 13.65
CA THR A 23 -3.32 0.34 12.24
C THR A 23 -1.85 0.02 11.99
N PRO A 24 -1.50 -1.22 11.60
CA PRO A 24 -0.11 -1.58 11.38
C PRO A 24 0.49 -0.54 10.44
N ALA A 25 1.63 0.04 10.84
CA ALA A 25 2.31 1.05 10.04
C ALA A 25 2.45 0.49 8.63
N ARG A 26 1.94 1.23 7.64
CA ARG A 26 1.88 0.79 6.25
C ARG A 26 3.31 0.56 5.77
N THR A 27 3.72 -0.70 5.67
CA THR A 27 5.04 -1.09 5.16
C THR A 27 4.97 -1.20 3.65
N ASP A 28 4.78 -0.07 2.98
CA ASP A 28 4.89 -0.01 1.52
C ASP A 28 6.36 0.29 1.14
N TYR A 29 6.77 -0.10 -0.06
CA TYR A 29 8.10 0.24 -0.59
C TYR A 29 8.21 1.74 -0.91
N ARG A 30 9.42 2.31 -0.79
CA ARG A 30 9.76 3.58 -1.47
C ARG A 30 9.84 3.34 -2.97
N ALA A 31 9.61 4.38 -3.75
CA ALA A 31 9.71 4.28 -5.20
C ALA A 31 11.06 3.69 -5.63
N ALA A 32 12.17 4.27 -5.16
CA ALA A 32 13.52 3.86 -5.55
C ALA A 32 13.91 2.41 -5.19
N GLU A 33 13.20 1.76 -4.27
CA GLU A 33 13.51 0.39 -3.85
C GLU A 33 13.02 -0.65 -4.88
N VAL A 34 12.00 -0.31 -5.67
CA VAL A 34 11.27 -1.26 -6.54
C VAL A 34 11.32 -0.90 -8.03
N GLN A 35 12.07 0.14 -8.38
CA GLN A 35 12.28 0.52 -9.78
C GLN A 35 13.19 -0.50 -10.51
N PRO A 36 13.02 -0.68 -11.83
CA PRO A 36 11.98 -0.06 -12.65
C PRO A 36 10.60 -0.71 -12.41
N VAL A 37 9.55 0.11 -12.39
CA VAL A 37 8.16 -0.33 -12.48
C VAL A 37 7.69 -0.20 -13.92
N GLU A 38 7.49 -1.33 -14.57
CA GLU A 38 7.00 -1.41 -15.95
C GLU A 38 5.47 -1.55 -15.95
N VAL A 39 4.82 -0.73 -16.76
CA VAL A 39 3.36 -0.69 -16.90
C VAL A 39 3.00 -0.97 -18.35
N MET A 40 2.48 -2.18 -18.60
CA MET A 40 2.30 -2.74 -19.94
C MET A 40 0.80 -2.96 -20.21
N PRO A 41 0.16 -2.12 -21.04
CA PRO A 41 -1.22 -2.31 -21.45
C PRO A 41 -1.39 -3.61 -22.23
N GLN A 42 -2.48 -4.34 -21.95
CA GLN A 42 -2.85 -5.58 -22.61
C GLN A 42 -4.01 -5.33 -23.58
N ARG A 43 -4.19 -6.25 -24.54
CA ARG A 43 -5.17 -6.09 -25.64
C ARG A 43 -6.62 -6.01 -25.19
N ASP A 44 -6.94 -6.56 -24.03
CA ASP A 44 -8.29 -6.64 -23.47
C ASP A 44 -8.61 -5.52 -22.47
N GLY A 45 -7.73 -4.53 -22.37
CA GLY A 45 -7.86 -3.40 -21.44
C GLY A 45 -7.33 -3.69 -20.04
N ASP A 46 -6.74 -4.86 -19.80
CA ASP A 46 -5.91 -5.08 -18.62
C ASP A 46 -4.59 -4.32 -18.71
N VAL A 47 -3.97 -4.13 -17.55
CA VAL A 47 -2.62 -3.58 -17.43
C VAL A 47 -1.80 -4.53 -16.57
N LEU A 48 -0.71 -5.03 -17.15
CA LEU A 48 0.31 -5.79 -16.42
C LEU A 48 1.26 -4.79 -15.77
N ILE A 49 1.48 -4.94 -14.46
CA ILE A 49 2.46 -4.19 -13.69
C ILE A 49 3.57 -5.15 -13.29
N ARG A 50 4.80 -4.85 -13.69
CA ARG A 50 6.00 -5.64 -13.37
C ARG A 50 7.01 -4.74 -12.64
N TYR A 51 7.63 -5.25 -11.60
CA TYR A 51 8.56 -4.46 -10.78
C TYR A 51 9.69 -5.30 -10.20
N HIS A 52 10.76 -4.62 -9.78
CA HIS A 52 11.88 -5.26 -9.10
C HIS A 52 11.58 -5.48 -7.61
N VAL A 53 11.89 -6.67 -7.10
CA VAL A 53 11.80 -6.98 -5.68
C VAL A 53 13.21 -6.92 -5.08
N PRO A 54 13.46 -6.04 -4.10
CA PRO A 54 14.78 -6.00 -3.46
C PRO A 54 15.10 -7.34 -2.79
N ALA A 55 16.38 -7.72 -2.82
CA ALA A 55 16.87 -8.90 -2.11
C ALA A 55 16.99 -8.61 -0.61
N GLU A 56 15.89 -8.82 0.12
CA GLU A 56 15.80 -8.54 1.56
C GLU A 56 15.79 -9.84 2.39
N THR A 57 16.35 -9.80 3.59
CA THR A 57 16.40 -10.96 4.50
C THR A 57 15.25 -11.01 5.50
N LEU A 58 14.65 -9.86 5.82
CA LEU A 58 13.59 -9.74 6.83
C LEU A 58 12.22 -9.45 6.23
N PHE A 59 12.17 -9.17 4.93
CA PHE A 59 10.98 -8.75 4.21
C PHE A 59 10.84 -9.47 2.88
N HIS A 60 9.61 -9.50 2.36
CA HIS A 60 9.29 -9.99 1.03
C HIS A 60 8.17 -9.14 0.41
N SER A 61 8.05 -9.20 -0.92
CA SER A 61 6.96 -8.56 -1.65
C SER A 61 5.91 -9.60 -2.07
N PRO A 62 4.73 -9.67 -1.43
CA PRO A 62 3.67 -10.58 -1.86
C PRO A 62 2.83 -10.03 -3.03
N GLY A 63 3.01 -8.76 -3.42
CA GLY A 63 2.19 -8.10 -4.43
C GLY A 63 1.69 -6.74 -3.96
N ALA A 64 0.45 -6.41 -4.31
CA ALA A 64 -0.09 -5.07 -4.14
C ALA A 64 -1.46 -5.02 -3.46
N ASP A 65 -1.67 -3.98 -2.66
CA ASP A 65 -3.00 -3.53 -2.29
C ASP A 65 -3.51 -2.56 -3.35
N VAL A 66 -4.55 -2.97 -4.06
CA VAL A 66 -5.26 -2.13 -5.04
C VAL A 66 -6.58 -1.68 -4.47
N ARG A 67 -6.84 -0.38 -4.48
CA ARG A 67 -8.13 0.22 -4.11
C ARG A 67 -8.61 1.16 -5.20
N THR A 68 -9.92 1.28 -5.36
CA THR A 68 -10.53 2.26 -6.25
C THR A 68 -10.79 3.54 -5.45
N ALA A 69 -10.22 4.66 -5.90
CA ALA A 69 -10.50 5.98 -5.36
C ALA A 69 -11.89 6.48 -5.82
N SER A 70 -12.41 7.53 -5.15
CA SER A 70 -13.73 8.10 -5.45
C SER A 70 -13.83 8.68 -6.87
N ASP A 71 -12.71 9.06 -7.47
CA ASP A 71 -12.63 9.56 -8.86
C ASP A 71 -12.51 8.43 -9.90
N GLY A 72 -12.60 7.16 -9.47
CA GLY A 72 -12.50 5.98 -10.33
C GLY A 72 -11.05 5.54 -10.64
N SER A 73 -10.05 6.26 -10.15
CA SER A 73 -8.64 5.86 -10.28
C SER A 73 -8.33 4.62 -9.43
N LEU A 74 -7.43 3.76 -9.89
CA LEU A 74 -6.85 2.71 -9.07
C LEU A 74 -5.63 3.24 -8.33
N GLU A 75 -5.62 3.17 -7.01
CA GLU A 75 -4.42 3.36 -6.20
C GLU A 75 -3.78 2.00 -5.90
N VAL A 76 -2.52 1.85 -6.29
CA VAL A 76 -1.76 0.60 -6.19
C VAL A 76 -0.60 0.80 -5.23
N SER A 77 -0.62 0.08 -4.10
CA SER A 77 0.44 0.12 -3.09
C SER A 77 1.22 -1.20 -3.08
N LEU A 78 2.49 -1.19 -3.47
CA LEU A 78 3.36 -2.37 -3.41
C LEU A 78 3.73 -2.67 -1.96
N ARG A 79 3.40 -3.88 -1.51
CA ARG A 79 3.50 -4.26 -0.10
C ARG A 79 4.86 -4.85 0.20
N ARG A 80 5.46 -4.40 1.30
CA ARG A 80 6.68 -4.94 1.88
C ARG A 80 6.33 -5.61 3.20
N CYS A 81 6.33 -6.93 3.25
CA CYS A 81 5.83 -7.67 4.40
C CYS A 81 6.96 -8.34 5.17
N GLY A 82 6.91 -8.26 6.50
CA GLY A 82 7.86 -8.98 7.35
C GLY A 82 7.63 -10.50 7.25
N ILE A 83 8.70 -11.29 7.17
CA ILE A 83 8.62 -12.75 7.01
C ILE A 83 7.95 -13.49 8.20
N ARG A 84 7.81 -12.83 9.35
CA ARG A 84 7.19 -13.40 10.57
C ARG A 84 5.76 -12.91 10.81
N GLN A 85 5.20 -12.13 9.90
CA GLN A 85 3.87 -11.53 10.06
C GLN A 85 2.94 -12.04 8.95
N PRO A 86 1.66 -12.29 9.25
CA PRO A 86 0.68 -12.54 8.20
C PRO A 86 0.66 -11.35 7.23
N CYS A 87 0.72 -11.64 5.94
CA CYS A 87 0.53 -10.63 4.91
C CYS A 87 -0.46 -11.12 3.87
N THR A 88 -1.50 -10.34 3.65
CA THR A 88 -2.50 -10.58 2.62
C THR A 88 -2.59 -9.33 1.78
N VAL A 89 -2.69 -9.52 0.47
CA VAL A 89 -2.80 -8.46 -0.51
C VAL A 89 -3.98 -8.73 -1.42
N THR A 90 -4.55 -7.68 -2.02
CA THR A 90 -5.67 -7.87 -2.94
C THR A 90 -5.22 -8.39 -4.30
N HIS A 91 -3.96 -8.11 -4.69
CA HIS A 91 -3.39 -8.56 -5.96
C HIS A 91 -2.04 -9.25 -5.70
N PRO A 92 -2.03 -10.58 -5.56
CA PRO A 92 -0.81 -11.36 -5.43
C PRO A 92 0.07 -11.20 -6.67
N ALA A 93 1.37 -11.06 -6.47
CA ALA A 93 2.33 -11.04 -7.58
C ALA A 93 2.91 -12.44 -7.83
N ALA A 94 3.15 -12.76 -9.10
CA ALA A 94 3.82 -13.97 -9.54
C ALA A 94 5.25 -13.66 -9.97
N ALA A 95 6.17 -14.61 -9.82
CA ALA A 95 7.52 -14.47 -10.33
C ALA A 95 7.52 -14.42 -11.87
N THR A 96 8.28 -13.48 -12.44
CA THR A 96 8.44 -13.38 -13.89
C THR A 96 9.40 -14.46 -14.38
N ALA A 97 8.98 -15.24 -15.38
CA ALA A 97 9.76 -16.36 -15.91
C ALA A 97 11.11 -15.89 -16.48
N GLY A 98 12.21 -16.50 -16.02
CA GLY A 98 13.56 -16.17 -16.49
C GLY A 98 14.13 -14.84 -15.98
N ALA A 99 13.41 -14.12 -15.11
CA ALA A 99 13.84 -12.83 -14.55
C ALA A 99 13.88 -12.90 -13.01
N PRO A 100 15.04 -13.27 -12.43
CA PRO A 100 15.22 -13.26 -10.98
C PRO A 100 14.90 -11.88 -10.39
N LEU A 101 14.24 -11.85 -9.23
CA LEU A 101 13.85 -10.63 -8.53
C LEU A 101 12.91 -9.71 -9.32
N GLN A 102 12.21 -10.25 -10.33
CA GLN A 102 11.08 -9.56 -10.94
C GLN A 102 9.79 -10.32 -10.65
N VAL A 103 8.76 -9.56 -10.33
CA VAL A 103 7.42 -10.10 -10.13
C VAL A 103 6.41 -9.21 -10.83
N GLU A 104 5.25 -9.79 -11.12
CA GLU A 104 4.20 -9.14 -11.90
C GLU A 104 2.81 -9.50 -11.42
N PHE A 105 1.86 -8.59 -11.67
CA PHE A 105 0.43 -8.80 -11.44
C PHE A 105 -0.38 -7.97 -12.43
N VAL A 106 -1.64 -8.35 -12.62
CA VAL A 106 -2.54 -7.70 -13.58
C VAL A 106 -3.62 -6.92 -12.83
N VAL A 107 -3.98 -5.74 -13.35
CA VAL A 107 -5.11 -4.93 -12.89
C VAL A 107 -5.98 -4.51 -14.06
N ARG A 108 -7.29 -4.34 -13.81
CA ARG A 108 -8.25 -3.79 -14.77
C ARG A 108 -8.62 -2.35 -14.41
N PRO A 109 -7.94 -1.32 -14.96
CA PRO A 109 -8.28 0.06 -14.67
C PRO A 109 -9.60 0.48 -15.34
N ARG A 110 -10.40 1.29 -14.64
CA ARG A 110 -11.53 2.05 -15.21
C ARG A 110 -11.19 3.50 -15.52
N GLY A 111 -9.97 3.91 -15.18
CA GLY A 111 -9.46 5.26 -15.29
C GLY A 111 -7.94 5.23 -15.16
N ARG A 112 -7.39 6.07 -14.28
CA ARG A 112 -5.94 6.17 -14.08
C ARG A 112 -5.43 5.10 -13.11
N ILE A 113 -4.15 4.75 -13.21
CA ILE A 113 -3.43 4.01 -12.18
C ILE A 113 -2.45 4.96 -11.50
N ILE A 114 -2.58 5.08 -10.19
CA ILE A 114 -1.71 5.86 -9.32
C ILE A 114 -0.93 4.87 -8.45
N MET A 115 0.38 4.79 -8.66
CA MET A 115 1.27 4.08 -7.75
C MET A 115 1.41 4.90 -6.48
N VAL A 116 1.20 4.24 -5.33
CA VAL A 116 1.31 4.84 -4.00
C VAL A 116 2.43 4.13 -3.27
N TYR A 117 3.60 4.75 -3.30
CA TYR A 117 4.77 4.36 -2.54
C TYR A 117 4.74 4.99 -1.15
N ARG A 118 5.67 4.58 -0.29
CA ARG A 118 5.85 5.18 1.05
C ARG A 118 6.20 6.67 0.99
N ASP A 119 6.95 7.09 -0.01
CA ASP A 119 7.52 8.44 -0.13
C ASP A 119 7.00 9.24 -1.34
N LEU A 120 6.23 8.61 -2.23
CA LEU A 120 5.79 9.22 -3.48
C LEU A 120 4.42 8.69 -3.91
N ARG A 121 3.67 9.53 -4.62
CA ARG A 121 2.49 9.13 -5.39
C ARG A 121 2.69 9.56 -6.83
N GLU A 122 2.48 8.65 -7.77
CA GLU A 122 2.79 8.87 -9.19
C GLU A 122 1.70 8.27 -10.07
N GLN A 123 1.23 9.01 -11.07
CA GLN A 123 0.38 8.46 -12.12
C GLN A 123 1.26 7.69 -13.11
N VAL A 124 0.99 6.40 -13.28
CA VAL A 124 1.74 5.53 -14.20
C VAL A 124 0.90 5.03 -15.38
N PHE A 125 -0.42 5.16 -15.31
CA PHE A 125 -1.33 4.83 -16.41
C PHE A 125 -2.51 5.81 -16.51
N PRO A 126 -2.87 6.29 -17.72
CA PRO A 126 -1.99 6.30 -18.88
C PRO A 126 -0.69 7.03 -18.53
N ALA A 127 0.41 6.69 -19.21
CA ALA A 127 1.70 7.34 -18.98
C ALA A 127 1.50 8.87 -19.03
N PRO A 128 2.05 9.63 -18.07
CA PRO A 128 1.99 11.08 -18.13
C PRO A 128 2.52 11.56 -19.48
N PRO A 129 1.92 12.60 -20.09
CA PRO A 129 2.48 13.19 -21.30
C PRO A 129 3.94 13.54 -21.01
N ALA A 130 4.85 13.09 -21.87
CA ALA A 130 6.26 13.45 -21.76
C ALA A 130 6.32 14.97 -21.61
N ALA A 131 6.89 15.46 -20.50
CA ALA A 131 6.98 16.89 -20.24
C ALA A 131 7.53 17.54 -21.52
N ALA A 132 6.76 18.46 -22.10
CA ALA A 132 7.14 19.13 -23.33
C ALA A 132 8.57 19.64 -23.15
N ALA A 133 9.50 19.11 -23.95
CA ALA A 133 10.89 19.51 -23.88
C ALA A 133 10.92 21.05 -23.99
N PRO A 134 11.66 21.75 -23.11
CA PRO A 134 11.77 23.20 -23.24
C PRO A 134 12.29 23.49 -24.64
N SER A 135 11.47 24.17 -25.45
CA SER A 135 11.88 24.69 -26.74
C SER A 135 12.95 25.75 -26.48
N SER A 136 14.21 25.42 -26.79
CA SER A 136 15.34 26.36 -26.81
C SER A 136 15.16 27.44 -27.86
#